data_AF-A0A1V1NQJ0-F1
#
_entry.id   AF-A0A1V1NQJ0-F1
#
_cell.length_a   1.000
_cell.length_b   1.000
_cell.length_c   1.000
_cell.angle_alpha   90.00
_cell.angle_beta   90.00
_cell.angle_gamma   90.00
#
_symmetry.space_group_name_H-M   'P 1'
#
loop_
_entity.id
_entity.type
_entity.pdbx_description
1 polymer ?
#
loop_
_entity_poly.entity_id
_entity_poly.type
_entity_poly.pdbx_seq_one_letter_code
_entity_poly.pdbx_strand_id
1 'polypeptide(L)' 'MFDMIDLRSLIHQKTFDDIMLLDELNHLVQLNYLSFSPTTSDYQLQGNSMFYGLQNLWNGFQKIFKHQIVVNTF' A
#
# COMPACT_ATOMS: atom_id res chain seq x y z
N MET A 1 -12.35 2.28 -2.54
CA MET A 1 -11.96 2.27 -1.12
C MET A 1 -10.67 1.47 -1.08
N PHE A 2 -9.56 2.04 -0.61
CA PHE A 2 -8.37 1.22 -0.33
C PHE A 2 -8.74 0.43 0.91
N ASP A 3 -9.19 -0.81 0.72
CA ASP A 3 -9.33 -1.73 1.83
C ASP A 3 -7.95 -1.86 2.46
N MET A 4 -7.89 -1.66 3.78
CA MET A 4 -6.70 -1.80 4.59
C MET A 4 -6.00 -3.07 4.10
N ILE A 5 -4.79 -2.94 3.52
CA ILE A 5 -4.08 -4.09 2.96
C ILE A 5 -4.08 -5.12 4.07
N ASP A 6 -4.80 -6.22 3.86
CA ASP A 6 -4.85 -7.28 4.85
C ASP A 6 -3.46 -7.92 4.81
N LEU A 7 -2.56 -7.43 5.65
CA LEU A 7 -1.19 -7.92 5.76
C LEU A 7 -1.19 -9.44 6.04
N ARG A 8 -2.26 -9.99 6.63
CA ARG A 8 -2.44 -11.43 6.81
C ARG A 8 -2.61 -12.17 5.48
N SER A 9 -3.20 -11.51 4.48
CA SER A 9 -3.33 -12.08 3.14
C SER A 9 -1.97 -12.25 2.44
N LEU A 10 -0.99 -11.38 2.71
CA LEU A 10 0.37 -11.48 2.17
C LEU A 10 1.15 -12.68 2.74
N ILE A 11 0.94 -12.97 4.03
CA ILE A 11 1.45 -14.18 4.70
C ILE A 11 0.74 -15.42 4.16
N HIS A 12 -0.59 -15.37 4.05
CA HIS A 12 -1.40 -16.51 3.61
C HIS A 12 -1.14 -16.90 2.14
N GLN A 13 -0.76 -15.94 1.30
CA GLN A 13 -0.35 -16.18 -0.10
C GLN A 13 1.12 -16.63 -0.23
N LYS A 14 1.84 -16.83 0.89
CA LYS A 14 3.28 -17.17 0.94
C LYS A 14 4.18 -16.20 0.18
N THR A 15 3.71 -14.97 -0.06
CA THR A 15 4.52 -13.93 -0.70
C THR A 15 5.63 -13.47 0.25
N PHE A 16 5.35 -13.51 1.55
CA PHE A 16 6.30 -13.28 2.63
C PHE A 16 6.09 -14.35 3.72
N ASP A 17 7.17 -14.80 4.36
CA ASP A 17 7.04 -15.43 5.69
C ASP A 17 6.86 -14.34 6.77
N ASP A 18 6.44 -14.74 7.98
CA ASP A 18 6.17 -13.79 9.07
C ASP A 18 7.38 -12.92 9.43
N ILE A 19 8.59 -13.47 9.35
CA ILE A 19 9.85 -12.76 9.68
C ILE A 19 10.18 -11.77 8.55
N MET A 20 10.06 -12.20 7.30
CA MET A 20 10.31 -11.35 6.14
C MET A 20 9.33 -10.18 6.07
N LEU A 21 8.05 -10.40 6.39
CA LEU A 21 7.07 -9.32 6.41
C LEU A 21 7.40 -8.30 7.50
N LEU A 22 7.76 -8.76 8.69
CA LEU A 22 8.11 -7.88 9.80
C LEU A 22 9.36 -7.05 9.49
N ASP A 23 10.40 -7.68 8.92
CA ASP A 23 11.61 -6.98 8.50
C ASP A 23 11.33 -5.92 7.44
N GLU A 24 10.48 -6.23 6.44
CA GLU A 24 10.12 -5.27 5.41
C GLU A 24 9.30 -4.10 5.98
N LEU A 25 8.34 -4.36 6.87
CA LEU A 25 7.59 -3.29 7.53
C LEU A 25 8.50 -2.39 8.37
N ASN A 26 9.47 -2.96 9.08
CA ASN A 26 10.46 -2.20 9.84
C ASN A 26 11.38 -1.39 8.91
N HIS A 27 11.78 -1.95 7.78
CA HIS A 27 12.56 -1.25 6.77
C HIS A 27 11.77 -0.05 6.20
N LEU A 28 10.48 -0.21 5.91
CA LEU A 28 9.61 0.89 5.48
C LEU A 28 9.45 1.99 6.53
N VAL A 29 9.49 1.65 7.83
CA VAL A 29 9.54 2.65 8.91
C VAL A 29 10.87 3.42 8.87
N GLN A 30 12.00 2.72 8.71
CA GLN A 30 13.33 3.35 8.63
C GLN A 30 13.46 4.29 7.42
N LEU A 31 12.83 3.94 6.29
CA LEU A 31 12.79 4.75 5.09
C LEU A 31 11.80 5.92 5.15
N ASN A 32 11.08 6.08 6.27
CA ASN A 32 10.01 7.05 6.47
C ASN A 32 8.80 6.89 5.53
N TYR A 33 8.53 5.66 5.08
CA TYR A 33 7.29 5.33 4.36
C TYR A 33 6.14 5.02 5.32
N LEU A 34 6.45 4.43 6.48
CA LEU A 34 5.47 4.04 7.49
C LEU A 34 5.80 4.63 8.87
N SER A 35 4.77 4.87 9.67
CA SER A 35 4.86 5.07 11.11
C SER A 35 4.30 3.85 11.84
N PHE A 36 5.01 3.41 12.88
CA PHE A 36 4.56 2.34 13.76
C PHE A 36 3.98 2.91 15.07
N SER A 37 2.75 2.49 15.41
CA SER A 37 2.09 2.82 16.67
C SER A 37 2.32 1.68 17.68
N PRO A 38 3.21 1.86 18.69
CA PRO A 38 3.48 0.80 19.66
C PRO A 38 2.28 0.50 20.58
N THR A 39 1.34 1.43 20.71
CA THR A 39 0.16 1.26 21.58
C THR A 39 -0.91 0.39 20.93
N THR A 40 -1.03 0.44 19.60
CA THR A 40 -2.05 -0.34 18.85
C THR A 40 -1.43 -1.45 18.00
N SER A 41 -0.09 -1.50 17.93
CA SER A 41 0.67 -2.41 17.05
C SER A 41 0.32 -2.26 15.57
N ASP A 42 -0.02 -1.03 15.14
CA ASP A 42 -0.42 -0.73 13.77
C ASP A 42 0.68 0.00 13.00
N TYR A 43 0.72 -0.25 11.69
CA TYR A 43 1.52 0.50 10.73
C TYR A 43 0.61 1.42 9.90
N GLN A 44 1.03 2.67 9.71
CA GLN A 44 0.28 3.68 8.94
C GLN A 44 1.21 4.44 8.00
N LEU A 45 0.68 5.02 6.92
CA LEU A 45 1.48 5.86 6.03
C LEU A 45 1.98 7.11 6.78
N GLN A 46 3.27 7.40 6.66
CA GLN A 46 3.85 8.54 7.35
C GLN A 46 3.55 9.86 6.65
N GLY A 47 2.68 10.66 7.26
CA GLY A 47 2.42 12.04 6.84
C GLY A 47 1.52 12.17 5.60
N ASN A 48 0.85 13.32 5.53
CA ASN A 48 -0.19 13.58 4.53
C ASN A 48 0.34 13.60 3.10
N SER A 49 1.57 14.06 2.88
CA SER A 49 2.15 14.18 1.53
C SER A 49 2.29 12.84 0.84
N MET A 50 2.69 11.80 1.58
CA MET A 50 2.80 10.45 1.02
C MET A 50 1.44 9.86 0.71
N PHE A 51 0.48 10.02 1.63
CA PHE A 51 -0.89 9.61 1.42
C PHE A 51 -1.47 10.23 0.14
N TYR A 52 -1.36 11.56 -0.03
CA TYR A 52 -1.86 12.24 -1.22
C TYR A 52 -1.08 11.89 -2.48
N GLY A 53 0.24 11.67 -2.39
CA GLY A 53 1.07 11.22 -3.50
C GLY A 53 0.60 9.86 -4.07
N LEU A 54 0.40 8.87 -3.19
CA LEU A 54 -0.11 7.56 -3.57
C LEU A 54 -1.54 7.62 -4.08
N GLN A 55 -2.40 8.43 -3.45
CA GLN A 55 -3.76 8.65 -3.92
C GLN A 55 -3.79 9.23 -5.35
N ASN A 56 -2.94 10.21 -5.64
CA ASN A 56 -2.84 10.81 -6.97
C ASN A 56 -2.32 9.81 -8.02
N LEU A 57 -1.32 9.01 -7.65
CA LEU A 57 -0.77 7.96 -8.51
C LEU A 57 -1.84 6.91 -8.83
N TRP A 58 -2.58 6.43 -7.84
CA TRP A 58 -3.71 5.53 -8.02
C TRP A 58 -4.80 6.11 -8.93
N ASN A 59 -5.19 7.36 -8.69
CA ASN A 59 -6.18 8.06 -9.53
C ASN A 59 -5.70 8.17 -10.99
N GLY A 60 -4.41 8.41 -11.20
CA GLY A 60 -3.77 8.38 -12.51
C GLY A 60 -3.90 7.02 -13.19
N PHE A 61 -3.54 5.94 -12.49
CA PHE A 61 -3.71 4.57 -12.99
C PHE A 61 -5.16 4.28 -13.37
N GLN A 62 -6.12 4.58 -12.50
CA GLN A 62 -7.55 4.37 -12.80
C GLN A 62 -8.01 5.12 -14.04
N LYS A 63 -7.51 6.33 -14.26
CA LYS A 63 -7.82 7.12 -15.46
C LYS A 63 -7.28 6.46 -16.73
N ILE A 64 -6.06 5.91 -16.69
CA ILE A 64 -5.44 5.18 -17.80
C ILE A 64 -6.24 3.92 -18.14
N PHE A 65 -6.57 3.10 -17.14
CA PHE A 65 -7.34 1.87 -17.35
C PHE A 65 -8.74 2.14 -17.92
N LYS A 66 -9.46 3.14 -17.37
CA LYS A 66 -10.76 3.54 -17.92
C LYS A 66 -10.65 4.04 -19.36
N HIS A 67 -9.59 4.78 -19.69
CA HIS A 67 -9.38 5.27 -21.04
C HIS A 67 -9.07 4.13 -22.03
N GLN A 68 -8.22 3.17 -21.67
CA GLN A 68 -7.91 2.01 -22.52
C GLN A 68 -9.13 1.13 -22.80
N ILE A 69 -10.03 0.93 -21.83
CA ILE A 69 -11.26 0.17 -22.05
C ILE A 69 -12.17 0.89 -23.06
N VAL A 70 -12.35 2.21 -22.91
CA VAL A 70 -13.21 3.00 -23.82
C VAL A 70 -12.66 2.98 -25.26
N VAL A 71 -11.33 3.06 -25.43
CA VAL A 71 -10.70 3.05 -26.77
C VAL A 71 -10.78 1.67 -27.45
N ASN A 72 -10.77 0.57 -26.69
CA ASN A 72 -10.85 -0.80 -27.23
C ASN A 72 -12.28 -1.31 -27.49
N THR A 73 -13.30 -0.48 -27.28
CA THR A 73 -14.73 -0.87 -27.45
C THR A 73 -15.37 -0.22 -28.69
N PHE A 74 -14.58 0.36 -29.60
CA PHE A 74 -15.04 0.90 -30.89
C PHE A 74 -14.23 0.33 -32.05
#